data_AF-A0A2E6QUY9-F1
#
_entry.id   AF-A0A2E6QUY9-F1
#
_cell.length_a   1.000
_cell.length_b   1.000
_cell.length_c   1.000
_cell.angle_alpha   90.00
_cell.angle_beta   90.00
_cell.angle_gamma   90.00
#
_symmetry.space_group_name_H-M   'P 1'
#
loop_
_entity.id
_entity.type
_entity.pdbx_description
1 polymer ?
#
loop_
_entity_poly.entity_id
_entity_poly.type
_entity_poly.pdbx_seq_one_letter_code
_entity_poly.pdbx_strand_id
1 'polypeptide(L)'
;MNKLILSYLLFLSSYSYCQSWIVVDILQQNKKEIIYKVDDGETVKRKKDKNPSIVSLINKYQDEGFELKSITQGVELDLNGNIPMAPNGMNRNFITNLTLQNNNRVMLWFRKPND
;
A
#
# COMPACT_ATOMS: atom_id res chain seq x y z
N MET A 1 45.33 8.57 13.60
CA MET A 1 43.93 8.18 13.91
C MET A 1 43.96 6.78 14.52
N ASN A 2 43.56 6.61 15.78
CA ASN A 2 43.67 5.33 16.48
C ASN A 2 42.84 4.27 15.76
N LYS A 3 43.44 3.13 15.39
CA LYS A 3 42.77 2.02 14.69
C LYS A 3 41.52 1.52 15.46
N LEU A 4 41.52 1.66 16.78
CA LEU A 4 40.39 1.37 17.67
C LEU A 4 39.18 2.30 17.44
N ILE A 5 39.41 3.58 17.17
CA ILE A 5 38.33 4.56 16.92
C ILE A 5 37.67 4.27 15.56
N LEU A 6 38.47 3.93 14.55
CA LEU A 6 37.97 3.54 13.24
C LEU A 6 37.15 2.25 13.31
N SER A 7 37.60 1.27 14.10
CA SER A 7 36.85 0.03 14.34
C SER A 7 35.51 0.30 15.04
N TYR A 8 35.49 1.16 16.06
CA TYR A 8 34.26 1.51 16.77
C TYR A 8 33.23 2.24 15.88
N LEU A 9 33.69 3.15 15.02
CA LEU A 9 32.82 3.84 14.06
C LEU A 9 32.20 2.89 13.02
N LEU A 10 32.94 1.86 12.58
CA LEU A 10 32.41 0.85 11.66
C LEU A 10 31.37 -0.08 12.33
N PHE A 11 31.49 -0.33 13.63
CA PHE A 11 30.49 -1.12 14.38
C PHE A 11 29.15 -0.40 14.55
N LEU A 12 29.14 0.94 14.58
CA LEU A 12 27.90 1.72 14.71
C LEU A 12 27.06 1.71 13.42
N SER A 13 27.66 1.58 12.24
CA SER A 13 26.91 1.49 10.98
C SER A 13 26.07 0.21 10.82
N SER A 14 26.36 -0.83 11.61
CA SER A 14 25.66 -2.12 11.58
C SER A 14 24.25 -2.05 12.17
N TYR A 15 23.96 -1.04 13.00
CA TYR A 15 22.65 -0.84 13.63
C TYR A 15 21.75 0.00 12.72
N SER A 16 21.48 -0.50 11.52
CA SER A 16 20.45 0.07 10.66
C SER A 16 19.09 -0.48 11.10
N TYR A 17 18.40 0.29 11.94
CA TYR A 17 17.02 0.00 12.30
C TYR A 17 16.12 0.31 11.09
N CYS A 18 15.86 -0.71 10.27
CA CYS A 18 14.90 -0.56 9.18
C CYS A 18 13.49 -0.67 9.76
N GLN A 19 12.79 0.46 9.81
CA GLN A 19 11.41 0.49 10.25
C GLN A 19 10.55 -0.31 9.27
N SER A 20 9.99 -1.45 9.71
CA SER A 20 9.10 -2.24 8.86
C SER A 20 7.66 -1.72 8.93
N TRP A 21 7.00 -1.65 7.78
CA TRP A 21 5.68 -1.05 7.59
C TRP A 21 4.72 -2.03 6.92
N ILE A 22 3.43 -1.88 7.19
CA ILE A 22 2.36 -2.38 6.32
C ILE A 22 1.43 -1.23 5.95
N VAL A 23 0.90 -1.27 4.73
CA VAL A 23 -0.10 -0.31 4.25
C VAL A 23 -1.41 -1.05 4.02
N VAL A 24 -2.46 -0.58 4.68
CA VAL A 24 -3.82 -1.07 4.49
C VAL A 24 -4.57 -0.04 3.67
N ASP A 25 -4.83 -0.38 2.43
CA ASP A 25 -5.33 0.54 1.41
C ASP A 25 -6.79 0.22 1.07
N ILE A 26 -7.70 1.10 1.48
CA ILE A 26 -9.14 0.91 1.36
C ILE A 26 -9.54 1.14 -0.10
N LEU A 27 -10.05 0.08 -0.73
CA LEU A 27 -10.52 0.10 -2.13
C LEU A 27 -11.97 0.54 -2.22
N GLN A 28 -12.82 -0.03 -1.36
CA GLN A 28 -14.25 0.19 -1.41
C GLN A 28 -14.86 -0.04 -0.02
N GLN A 29 -15.81 0.80 0.35
CA GLN A 29 -16.60 0.67 1.58
C GLN A 29 -18.07 0.86 1.22
N ASN A 30 -18.93 -0.04 1.67
CA ASN A 30 -20.39 0.12 1.60
C ASN A 30 -21.01 -0.21 2.96
N LYS A 31 -22.34 -0.26 3.08
CA LYS A 31 -23.01 -0.51 4.37
C LYS A 31 -22.84 -1.94 4.92
N LYS A 32 -22.37 -2.89 4.10
CA LYS A 32 -22.31 -4.33 4.41
C LYS A 32 -20.89 -4.88 4.44
N GLU A 33 -19.92 -4.19 3.86
CA GLU A 33 -18.56 -4.68 3.73
C GLU A 33 -17.55 -3.59 3.41
N ILE A 34 -16.30 -3.90 3.71
CA ILE A 34 -15.12 -3.15 3.28
C ILE A 34 -14.19 -4.08 2.52
N ILE A 35 -13.66 -3.58 1.41
CA ILE A 35 -12.67 -4.26 0.57
C ILE A 35 -11.41 -3.42 0.62
N TYR A 36 -10.28 -4.06 0.88
CA TYR A 36 -9.00 -3.38 1.06
C TYR A 36 -7.85 -4.25 0.54
N LYS A 37 -6.72 -3.61 0.22
CA LYS A 37 -5.44 -4.28 -0.05
C LYS A 37 -4.56 -4.14 1.19
N VAL A 38 -3.77 -5.18 1.45
CA VAL A 38 -2.70 -5.14 2.44
C VAL A 38 -1.40 -5.32 1.68
N ASP A 39 -0.53 -4.33 1.79
CA ASP A 39 0.84 -4.36 1.29
C ASP A 39 1.78 -4.48 2.50
N ASP A 40 2.54 -5.56 2.56
CA ASP A 40 3.51 -5.82 3.64
C ASP A 40 4.97 -5.52 3.25
N GLY A 41 5.17 -4.95 2.06
CA GLY A 41 6.46 -4.67 1.43
C GLY A 41 6.98 -5.79 0.54
N GLU A 42 6.43 -7.01 0.64
CA GLU A 42 6.80 -8.16 -0.18
C GLU A 42 5.64 -8.63 -1.06
N THR A 43 4.43 -8.63 -0.49
CA THR A 43 3.22 -9.12 -1.13
C THR A 43 2.06 -8.16 -0.95
N VAL A 44 1.24 -8.06 -2.00
CA VAL A 44 0.00 -7.28 -1.99
C VAL A 44 -1.18 -8.25 -2.04
N LYS A 45 -1.97 -8.29 -0.97
CA LYS A 45 -3.13 -9.20 -0.84
C LYS A 45 -4.42 -8.41 -0.71
N ARG A 46 -5.38 -8.70 -1.59
CA ARG A 46 -6.75 -8.16 -1.48
C ARG A 46 -7.53 -8.95 -0.45
N LYS A 47 -8.17 -8.25 0.49
CA LYS A 47 -9.03 -8.80 1.53
C LYS A 47 -10.41 -8.15 1.50
N LYS A 48 -11.37 -8.84 2.10
CA LYS A 48 -12.76 -8.40 2.25
C LYS A 48 -13.22 -8.71 3.66
N ASP A 49 -13.88 -7.75 4.30
CA ASP A 49 -14.46 -7.90 5.63
C ASP A 49 -15.94 -7.49 5.59
N LYS A 50 -16.79 -8.25 6.30
CA LYS A 50 -18.23 -7.97 6.41
C LYS A 50 -18.52 -6.82 7.37
N ASN A 51 -17.57 -6.44 8.23
CA ASN A 51 -17.70 -5.22 9.00
C ASN A 51 -17.20 -4.05 8.15
N PRO A 52 -18.06 -3.11 7.73
CA PRO A 52 -17.63 -2.00 6.89
C PRO A 52 -16.82 -0.95 7.66
N SER A 53 -16.71 -1.02 8.98
CA SER A 53 -16.07 0.02 9.80
C SER A 53 -14.54 0.03 9.65
N ILE A 54 -13.99 1.14 9.16
CA ILE A 54 -12.54 1.39 9.12
C ILE A 54 -11.96 1.40 10.55
N VAL A 55 -12.69 1.93 11.53
CA VAL A 55 -12.25 1.94 12.93
C VAL A 55 -12.11 0.52 13.47
N SER A 56 -13.06 -0.36 13.14
CA SER A 56 -12.95 -1.78 13.51
C SER A 56 -11.75 -2.45 12.86
N LEU A 57 -11.43 -2.07 11.61
CA LEU A 57 -10.25 -2.58 10.92
C LEU A 57 -8.96 -2.07 11.57
N ILE A 58 -8.90 -0.79 11.97
CA ILE A 58 -7.77 -0.23 12.71
C ILE A 58 -7.55 -0.98 14.01
N ASN A 59 -8.60 -1.14 14.80
CA ASN A 59 -8.52 -1.85 16.09
C ASN A 59 -8.03 -3.29 15.89
N LYS A 60 -8.52 -3.99 14.88
CA LYS A 60 -8.05 -5.35 14.56
C LYS A 60 -6.54 -5.42 14.34
N TYR A 61 -5.96 -4.49 13.56
CA TYR A 61 -4.51 -4.48 13.36
C TYR A 61 -3.75 -4.04 14.62
N GLN A 62 -4.32 -3.13 15.42
CA GLN A 62 -3.73 -2.77 16.72
C GLN A 62 -3.72 -3.93 17.72
N ASP A 63 -4.79 -4.74 17.75
CA ASP A 63 -4.88 -5.95 18.56
C ASP A 63 -3.87 -7.02 18.11
N GLU A 64 -3.52 -7.03 16.82
CA GLU A 64 -2.45 -7.87 16.25
C GLU A 64 -1.03 -7.31 16.53
N GLY A 65 -0.93 -6.17 17.23
CA GLY A 65 0.35 -5.55 17.65
C GLY A 65 0.91 -4.50 16.68
N PHE A 66 0.19 -4.18 15.60
CA PHE A 66 0.60 -3.13 14.68
C PHE A 66 0.25 -1.74 15.21
N GLU A 67 1.13 -0.76 15.02
CA GLU A 67 0.87 0.60 15.50
C GLU A 67 0.48 1.52 14.34
N LEU A 68 -0.74 2.08 14.37
CA LEU A 68 -1.16 3.06 13.37
C LEU A 68 -0.36 4.36 13.53
N LYS A 69 0.40 4.76 12.51
CA LYS A 69 1.21 5.99 12.55
C LYS A 69 0.65 7.12 11.72
N SER A 70 -0.02 6.79 10.62
CA SER A 70 -0.57 7.82 9.73
C SER A 70 -1.77 7.30 8.96
N ILE A 71 -2.66 8.24 8.60
CA ILE A 71 -3.76 8.02 7.68
C ILE A 71 -3.56 9.01 6.54
N THR A 72 -3.41 8.51 5.32
CA THR A 72 -3.27 9.35 4.13
C THR A 72 -4.44 9.14 3.20
N GLN A 73 -4.72 10.13 2.37
CA GLN A 73 -5.70 10.04 1.29
C GLN A 73 -4.99 10.22 -0.04
N GLY A 74 -5.30 9.35 -0.98
CA GLY A 74 -4.79 9.41 -2.35
C GLY A 74 -5.94 9.45 -3.34
N VAL A 75 -5.71 10.07 -4.48
CA VAL A 75 -6.58 9.94 -5.65
C VAL A 75 -5.97 8.84 -6.51
N GLU A 76 -6.66 7.71 -6.67
CA GLU A 76 -6.29 6.73 -7.69
C GLU A 76 -7.10 7.00 -8.96
N LEU A 77 -6.38 7.03 -10.09
CA LEU A 77 -6.97 7.17 -11.42
C LEU A 77 -6.99 5.79 -12.06
N ASP A 78 -8.15 5.17 -12.05
CA ASP A 78 -8.36 3.90 -12.75
C ASP A 78 -8.73 4.16 -14.22
N LEU A 79 -7.97 3.54 -15.12
CA LEU A 79 -8.25 3.52 -16.56
C LEU A 79 -9.02 2.25 -16.91
N ASN A 80 -10.32 2.39 -17.12
CA ASN A 80 -11.17 1.29 -17.56
C ASN A 80 -11.48 1.42 -19.05
N GLY A 81 -11.07 0.45 -19.85
CA GLY A 81 -11.42 0.36 -21.27
C GLY A 81 -10.59 -0.67 -22.03
N ASN A 82 -10.93 -0.89 -23.29
CA ASN A 82 -10.25 -1.85 -24.15
C ASN A 82 -9.11 -1.15 -24.89
N ILE A 83 -7.86 -1.56 -24.66
CA ILE A 83 -6.72 -1.10 -25.46
C ILE A 83 -6.63 -2.02 -26.69
N PRO A 84 -6.90 -1.53 -27.92
CA PRO A 84 -6.77 -2.36 -29.10
C PRO A 84 -5.30 -2.73 -29.28
N MET A 85 -4.98 -4.02 -29.21
CA MET A 85 -3.67 -4.53 -29.60
C MET A 85 -3.59 -4.53 -31.13
N ALA A 86 -2.75 -3.68 -31.70
CA ALA A 86 -2.53 -3.67 -33.15
C ALA A 86 -1.73 -4.91 -33.57
N PRO A 87 -2.19 -5.71 -34.55
CA PRO A 87 -1.32 -6.65 -35.22
C PRO A 87 -0.32 -5.88 -36.11
N ASN A 88 0.92 -6.39 -36.18
CA ASN A 88 2.04 -5.78 -36.89
C ASN A 88 1.66 -5.27 -38.29
N GLY A 89 1.88 -3.98 -38.54
CA GLY A 89 1.84 -3.38 -39.87
C GLY A 89 0.65 -2.48 -40.21
N MET A 90 -0.24 -2.17 -39.27
CA MET A 90 -1.44 -1.37 -39.57
C MET A 90 -1.42 0.01 -38.89
N ASN A 91 -1.08 1.02 -39.69
CA ASN A 91 -1.19 2.44 -39.33
C ASN A 91 -2.67 2.83 -39.39
N ARG A 92 -3.40 2.79 -38.27
CA ARG A 92 -4.79 3.28 -38.18
C ARG A 92 -5.04 4.00 -36.86
N ASN A 93 -5.71 5.13 -36.93
CA ASN A 93 -6.16 5.93 -35.80
C ASN A 93 -7.14 5.11 -34.95
N PHE A 94 -6.66 4.53 -33.85
CA PHE A 94 -7.48 3.78 -32.91
C PHE A 94 -8.21 4.76 -31.98
N ILE A 95 -9.55 4.74 -32.00
CA ILE A 95 -10.37 5.41 -31.00
C ILE A 95 -10.40 4.49 -29.77
N THR A 96 -9.71 4.88 -28.71
CA THR A 96 -9.75 4.18 -27.42
C THR A 96 -10.91 4.72 -26.58
N ASN A 97 -11.85 3.86 -26.20
CA ASN A 97 -12.88 4.19 -25.21
C ASN A 97 -12.32 3.90 -23.81
N LEU A 98 -11.48 4.81 -23.31
CA LEU A 98 -10.98 4.77 -21.94
C LEU A 98 -11.86 5.68 -21.07
N THR A 99 -12.34 5.13 -19.96
CA THR A 99 -13.04 5.89 -18.91
C THR A 99 -12.07 6.08 -17.75
N LEU A 100 -11.91 7.33 -17.33
CA LEU A 100 -11.10 7.70 -16.17
C LEU A 100 -12.00 7.75 -14.95
N GLN A 101 -11.75 6.90 -13.96
CA GLN A 101 -12.46 6.93 -12.68
C GLN A 101 -11.53 7.50 -11.61
N ASN A 102 -11.96 8.60 -10.99
CA ASN A 102 -11.28 9.19 -9.85
C ASN A 102 -11.87 8.60 -8.58
N ASN A 103 -11.09 7.77 -7.91
CA ASN A 103 -11.47 7.15 -6.64
C ASN A 103 -10.60 7.73 -5.53
N ASN A 104 -11.23 8.42 -4.57
CA ASN A 104 -10.57 8.80 -3.32
C ASN A 104 -10.35 7.53 -2.48
N ARG A 105 -9.08 7.24 -2.18
CA ARG A 105 -8.65 6.09 -1.39
C ARG A 105 -8.08 6.54 -0.07
N VAL A 106 -8.37 5.77 0.97
CA VAL A 106 -7.83 5.97 2.32
C VAL A 106 -6.77 4.90 2.55
N MET A 107 -5.57 5.30 2.94
CA MET A 107 -4.47 4.41 3.25
C MET A 107 -4.10 4.55 4.72
N LEU A 108 -4.02 3.42 5.41
CA LEU A 108 -3.65 3.33 6.81
C LEU A 108 -2.21 2.79 6.89
N TRP A 109 -1.33 3.59 7.47
CA TRP A 109 0.09 3.26 7.61
C TRP A 109 0.35 2.71 8.99
N PHE A 110 0.64 1.43 9.05
CA PHE A 110 0.95 0.76 10.29
C PHE A 110 2.43 0.41 10.37
N ARG A 111 3.03 0.73 11.51
CA ARG A 111 4.35 0.21 11.90
C ARG A 111 4.17 -1.24 12.36
N LYS A 112 5.01 -2.14 11.84
CA LYS A 112 5.06 -3.53 12.34
C LYS A 112 5.53 -3.55 13.81
N PRO A 113 5.06 -4.50 14.62
CA PRO A 113 5.62 -4.71 15.95
C PRO A 113 7.15 -4.89 15.86
N ASN A 114 7.87 -4.37 16.85
CA ASN A 114 9.31 -4.58 16.92
C ASN A 114 9.54 -6.02 17.39
N ASP A 115 10.13 -6.86 16.54
CA ASP A 115 10.65 -8.17 16.94
C ASP A 115 11.82 -8.03 17.92
#